data_AF-A0A497MCZ0-F1
#
_entry.id   AF-A0A497MCZ0-F1
#
_cell.length_a   1.000
_cell.length_b   1.000
_cell.length_c   1.000
_cell.angle_alpha   90.00
_cell.angle_beta   90.00
_cell.angle_gamma   90.00
#
_symmetry.space_group_name_H-M   'P 1'
#
loop_
_entity.id
_entity.type
_entity.pdbx_description
1 polymer ?
#
loop_
_entity_poly.entity_id
_entity_poly.type
_entity_poly.pdbx_seq_one_letter_code
_entity_poly.pdbx_strand_id
1 'polypeptide(L)'
;MAARIKRLFQSLSLGDKIESEYPFFLLYLRSITSGAVSRLALFQMASKKVVYKHIAPYFKRILNLVSEWRYSQASACNALSMEVPSKNLAEFLYRMSQSIKSGEPVSQFIEREYLRFSSQYYEKRMQAIERLKSLSDTYLPIKSVTIFLCVTILLSSIFFSPETMIMLAILTVVGISATLFTLSWLIYKAAKPDSVLIDEGNPKLSSMRRVMLLAVSASGTVLVAIPLITPFKDYFYSVTLAGAPLLLVGYLGRRHIRNVKKCEEQYPAFLRHIGSNCAVEIPILTVLKSACETDFGVLNKAVKRLYAKLLMRLEPEIAWWS
;
A
#
# COMPACT_ATOMS: atom_id res chain seq x y z
N MET A 1 15.53 -29.28 9.30
CA MET A 1 15.02 -28.82 7.98
C MET A 1 13.98 -27.69 8.11
N ALA A 2 12.94 -27.83 8.95
CA ALA A 2 11.91 -26.80 9.18
C ALA A 2 12.45 -25.43 9.67
N ALA A 3 13.47 -25.40 10.53
CA ALA A 3 14.08 -24.16 11.00
C ALA A 3 14.80 -23.36 9.90
N ARG A 4 15.38 -24.05 8.91
CA ARG A 4 16.07 -23.43 7.76
C ARG A 4 15.07 -22.82 6.79
N ILE A 5 13.96 -23.53 6.55
CA ILE A 5 12.83 -23.05 5.74
C ILE A 5 12.15 -21.85 6.40
N LYS A 6 11.93 -21.88 7.72
CA LYS A 6 11.35 -20.74 8.46
C LYS A 6 12.25 -19.50 8.41
N ARG A 7 13.58 -19.67 8.55
CA ARG A 7 14.54 -18.57 8.39
C ARG A 7 14.56 -18.01 6.97
N LEU A 8 14.46 -18.86 5.95
CA LEU A 8 14.36 -18.43 4.54
C LEU A 8 13.07 -17.65 4.28
N PHE A 9 11.92 -18.10 4.79
CA PHE A 9 10.66 -17.37 4.68
C PHE A 9 10.70 -16.03 5.42
N GLN A 10 11.32 -15.99 6.61
CA GLN A 10 11.51 -14.76 7.35
C GLN A 10 12.46 -13.79 6.63
N SER A 11 13.55 -14.27 6.03
CA SER A 11 14.47 -13.43 5.28
C SER A 11 13.85 -12.89 4.00
N LEU A 12 13.01 -13.68 3.31
CA LEU A 12 12.24 -13.23 2.14
C LEU A 12 11.22 -12.16 2.54
N SER A 13 10.43 -12.39 3.58
CA SER A 13 9.46 -11.41 4.08
C SER A 13 10.14 -10.11 4.55
N LEU A 14 11.34 -10.20 5.15
CA LEU A 14 12.10 -9.04 5.57
C LEU A 14 12.73 -8.30 4.39
N GLY A 15 13.19 -9.03 3.36
CA GLY A 15 13.63 -8.48 2.08
C GLY A 15 12.55 -7.65 1.41
N ASP A 16 11.32 -8.16 1.31
CA ASP A 16 10.17 -7.45 0.74
C ASP A 16 9.86 -6.14 1.50
N LYS A 17 9.94 -6.18 2.85
CA LYS A 17 9.73 -5.00 3.69
C LYS A 17 10.82 -3.94 3.45
N ILE A 18 12.08 -4.35 3.36
CA ILE A 18 13.20 -3.45 3.01
C ILE A 18 13.01 -2.87 1.60
N GLU A 19 12.65 -3.68 0.61
CA GLU A 19 12.44 -3.22 -0.76
C GLU A 19 11.32 -2.19 -0.86
N SER A 20 10.28 -2.34 -0.03
CA SER A 20 9.24 -1.32 0.06
C SER A 20 9.79 -0.01 0.62
N GLU A 21 10.56 -0.01 1.71
CA GLU A 21 11.12 1.20 2.33
C GLU A 21 12.17 1.92 1.45
N TYR A 22 12.83 1.17 0.57
CA TYR A 22 14.01 1.61 -0.17
C TYR A 22 13.83 2.88 -1.04
N PRO A 23 12.78 3.04 -1.87
CA PRO A 23 12.53 4.28 -2.63
C PRO A 23 12.49 5.54 -1.74
N PHE A 24 11.79 5.45 -0.61
CA PHE A 24 11.61 6.56 0.31
C PHE A 24 12.90 6.83 1.10
N PHE A 25 13.64 5.78 1.44
CA PHE A 25 14.94 5.89 2.06
C PHE A 25 15.95 6.62 1.15
N LEU A 26 15.98 6.28 -0.14
CA LEU A 26 16.87 6.91 -1.11
C LEU A 26 16.49 8.38 -1.35
N LEU A 27 15.19 8.69 -1.41
CA LEU A 27 14.69 10.07 -1.46
C LEU A 27 15.11 10.87 -0.22
N TYR A 28 15.03 10.26 0.97
CA TYR A 28 15.48 10.88 2.21
C TYR A 28 16.98 11.16 2.20
N LEU A 29 17.80 10.19 1.79
CA LEU A 29 19.24 10.41 1.66
C LEU A 29 19.53 11.58 0.70
N ARG A 30 18.88 11.61 -0.47
CA ARG A 30 19.00 12.72 -1.44
C ARG A 30 18.66 14.06 -0.81
N SER A 31 17.56 14.13 -0.07
CA SER A 31 17.11 15.38 0.58
C SER A 31 18.12 15.90 1.61
N ILE A 32 18.76 15.02 2.37
CA ILE A 32 19.77 15.40 3.37
C ILE A 32 21.08 15.80 2.70
N THR A 33 21.52 15.05 1.68
CA THR A 33 22.76 15.34 0.96
C THR A 33 22.70 16.57 0.08
N SER A 34 21.50 17.13 -0.12
CA SER A 34 21.34 18.47 -0.67
C SER A 34 21.93 19.54 0.26
N GLY A 35 21.98 19.29 1.57
CA GLY A 35 22.81 20.04 2.50
C GLY A 35 24.26 19.53 2.47
N ALA A 36 25.23 20.38 2.75
CA ALA A 36 26.64 19.98 2.87
C ALA A 36 26.85 19.09 4.11
N VAL A 37 26.51 17.80 3.98
CA VAL A 37 26.54 16.83 5.08
C VAL A 37 27.71 15.87 4.92
N SER A 38 28.43 15.63 6.02
CA SER A 38 29.53 14.67 6.03
C SER A 38 29.02 13.22 5.95
N ARG A 39 29.87 12.32 5.45
CA ARG A 39 29.59 10.87 5.35
C ARG A 39 29.10 10.25 6.65
N LEU A 40 29.78 10.58 7.73
CA LEU A 40 29.49 10.02 9.05
C LEU A 40 28.16 10.54 9.59
N ALA A 41 27.88 11.83 9.37
CA ALA A 41 26.58 12.43 9.71
C ALA A 41 25.44 11.80 8.90
N LEU A 42 25.65 11.50 7.62
CA LEU A 42 24.66 10.79 6.79
C LEU A 42 24.33 9.42 7.38
N PHE A 43 25.34 8.61 7.73
CA PHE A 43 25.11 7.31 8.35
C PHE A 43 24.38 7.42 9.68
N GLN A 44 24.73 8.41 10.52
CA GLN A 44 24.04 8.69 11.78
C GLN A 44 22.57 9.02 11.56
N MET A 45 22.26 9.93 10.63
CA MET A 45 20.88 10.31 10.30
C MET A 45 20.09 9.12 9.75
N ALA A 46 20.68 8.33 8.84
CA ALA A 46 20.08 7.11 8.29
C ALA A 46 19.77 6.05 9.36
N SER A 47 20.61 5.94 10.40
CA SER A 47 20.43 4.96 11.48
C SER A 47 19.35 5.34 12.51
N LYS A 48 19.03 6.63 12.66
CA LYS A 48 18.14 7.15 13.72
C LYS A 48 16.67 7.22 13.30
N LYS A 49 16.36 7.17 12.00
CA LYS A 49 14.99 7.34 11.52
C LYS A 49 14.15 6.08 11.73
N VAL A 50 13.22 6.17 12.68
CA VAL A 50 12.26 5.11 13.07
C VAL A 50 11.37 4.67 11.90
N VAL A 51 11.09 5.57 10.95
CA VAL A 51 10.28 5.30 9.75
C VAL A 51 10.89 4.17 8.90
N TYR A 52 12.22 4.03 8.89
CA TYR A 52 12.92 2.99 8.14
C TYR A 52 13.28 1.82 9.05
N LYS A 53 12.28 1.23 9.70
CA LYS A 53 12.46 0.20 10.73
C LYS A 53 13.32 -0.98 10.28
N HIS A 54 13.24 -1.34 8.99
CA HIS A 54 13.96 -2.49 8.46
C HIS A 54 15.34 -2.11 7.90
N ILE A 55 15.51 -0.88 7.37
CA ILE A 55 16.80 -0.40 6.82
C ILE A 55 17.73 0.17 7.90
N ALA A 56 17.20 0.93 8.86
CA ALA A 56 17.98 1.64 9.89
C ALA A 56 18.92 0.74 10.72
N PRO A 57 18.56 -0.52 11.10
CA PRO A 57 19.45 -1.41 11.84
C PRO A 57 20.75 -1.73 11.09
N TYR A 58 20.72 -1.79 9.76
CA TYR A 58 21.93 -2.03 8.95
C TYR A 58 22.85 -0.81 8.97
N PHE A 59 22.31 0.39 8.86
CA PHE A 59 23.11 1.61 9.00
C PHE A 59 23.68 1.78 10.42
N LYS A 60 22.94 1.36 11.45
CA LYS A 60 23.47 1.30 12.83
C LYS A 60 24.65 0.33 12.95
N ARG A 61 24.57 -0.85 12.31
CA ARG A 61 25.70 -1.79 12.25
C ARG A 61 26.91 -1.21 11.52
N ILE A 62 26.72 -0.51 10.40
CA ILE A 62 27.82 0.20 9.72
C ILE A 62 28.47 1.22 10.66
N LEU A 63 27.68 2.02 11.38
CA LEU A 63 28.22 2.98 12.35
C LEU A 63 29.01 2.31 13.46
N ASN A 64 28.52 1.22 14.02
CA ASN A 64 29.23 0.48 15.06
C ASN A 64 30.55 -0.08 14.53
N LEU A 65 30.57 -0.68 13.32
CA LEU A 65 31.79 -1.18 12.69
C LEU A 65 32.83 -0.06 12.47
N VAL A 66 32.38 1.12 12.08
CA VAL A 66 33.28 2.27 11.84
C VAL A 66 33.77 2.90 13.15
N SER A 67 32.89 3.07 14.14
CA SER A 67 33.19 3.80 15.38
C SER A 67 33.86 2.94 16.46
N GLU A 68 33.29 1.76 16.74
CA GLU A 68 33.78 0.84 17.79
C GLU A 68 34.92 -0.03 17.25
N TRP A 69 34.76 -0.57 16.04
CA TRP A 69 35.69 -1.56 15.47
C TRP A 69 36.74 -0.96 14.52
N ARG A 70 36.71 0.36 14.30
CA ARG A 70 37.65 1.11 13.45
C ARG A 70 37.76 0.60 12.00
N TYR A 71 36.71 -0.04 11.49
CA TYR A 71 36.66 -0.42 10.06
C TYR A 71 36.60 0.83 9.18
N SER A 72 37.18 0.74 7.98
CA SER A 72 36.96 1.76 6.97
C SER A 72 35.46 1.79 6.59
N GLN A 73 34.93 2.98 6.29
CA GLN A 73 33.54 3.15 5.86
C GLN A 73 33.22 2.27 4.64
N ALA A 74 34.16 2.13 3.71
CA ALA A 74 34.02 1.26 2.55
C ALA A 74 33.95 -0.22 2.94
N SER A 75 34.85 -0.69 3.80
CA SER A 75 34.86 -2.10 4.24
C SER A 75 33.58 -2.46 4.99
N ALA A 76 33.08 -1.55 5.85
CA ALA A 76 31.83 -1.76 6.59
C ALA A 76 30.61 -1.87 5.65
N CYS A 77 30.49 -0.98 4.67
CA CYS A 77 29.42 -1.05 3.67
C CYS A 77 29.51 -2.33 2.82
N ASN A 78 30.72 -2.73 2.41
CA ASN A 78 30.92 -3.96 1.64
C ASN A 78 30.56 -5.21 2.45
N ALA A 79 30.95 -5.27 3.73
CA ALA A 79 30.61 -6.39 4.61
C ALA A 79 29.08 -6.55 4.76
N LEU A 80 28.36 -5.45 5.04
CA LEU A 80 26.91 -5.53 5.15
C LEU A 80 26.20 -5.77 3.82
N SER A 81 26.79 -5.40 2.69
CA SER A 81 26.20 -5.72 1.37
C SER A 81 26.00 -7.22 1.17
N MET A 82 26.82 -8.06 1.81
CA MET A 82 26.72 -9.52 1.74
C MET A 82 25.69 -10.10 2.73
N GLU A 83 25.31 -9.37 3.77
CA GLU A 83 24.38 -9.82 4.81
C GLU A 83 22.92 -9.39 4.56
N VAL A 84 22.71 -8.34 3.78
CA VAL A 84 21.38 -7.76 3.55
C VAL A 84 20.54 -8.68 2.65
N PRO A 85 19.30 -9.04 3.05
CA PRO A 85 18.44 -9.94 2.26
C PRO A 85 17.79 -9.25 1.05
N SER A 86 17.83 -7.92 1.00
CA SER A 86 17.31 -7.11 -0.11
C SER A 86 18.36 -6.90 -1.19
N LYS A 87 18.01 -7.21 -2.45
CA LYS A 87 18.91 -7.03 -3.60
C LYS A 87 19.27 -5.55 -3.82
N ASN A 88 18.26 -4.67 -3.80
CA ASN A 88 18.46 -3.24 -4.05
C ASN A 88 19.38 -2.60 -2.98
N LEU A 89 19.14 -2.90 -1.71
CA LEU A 89 19.95 -2.35 -0.62
C LEU A 89 21.36 -2.94 -0.58
N ALA A 90 21.51 -4.24 -0.84
CA ALA A 90 22.83 -4.89 -0.96
C ALA A 90 23.66 -4.24 -2.07
N GLU A 91 23.08 -4.10 -3.26
CA GLU A 91 23.71 -3.45 -4.41
C GLU A 91 24.06 -1.97 -4.13
N PHE A 92 23.18 -1.25 -3.45
CA PHE A 92 23.44 0.12 -3.00
C PHE A 92 24.65 0.20 -2.09
N LEU A 93 24.71 -0.63 -1.03
CA LEU A 93 25.82 -0.64 -0.08
C LEU A 93 27.13 -1.03 -0.75
N TYR A 94 27.09 -1.99 -1.69
CA TYR A 94 28.23 -2.35 -2.50
C TYR A 94 28.72 -1.17 -3.35
N ARG A 95 27.84 -0.51 -4.11
CA ARG A 95 28.20 0.67 -4.91
C ARG A 95 28.69 1.83 -4.05
N MET A 96 28.09 2.03 -2.88
CA MET A 96 28.53 3.04 -1.91
C MET A 96 29.93 2.73 -1.40
N SER A 97 30.26 1.46 -1.16
CA SER A 97 31.62 1.07 -0.77
C SER A 97 32.66 1.42 -1.83
N GLN A 98 32.34 1.25 -3.11
CA GLN A 98 33.24 1.57 -4.22
C GLN A 98 33.39 3.09 -4.39
N SER A 99 32.28 3.83 -4.30
CA SER A 99 32.27 5.30 -4.31
C SER A 99 33.13 5.90 -3.18
N ILE A 100 33.05 5.31 -1.98
CA ILE A 100 33.89 5.72 -0.84
C ILE A 100 35.37 5.45 -1.12
N LYS A 101 35.72 4.30 -1.71
CA LYS A 101 37.11 3.98 -2.08
C LYS A 101 37.68 4.91 -3.14
N SER A 102 36.85 5.31 -4.12
CA SER A 102 37.26 6.25 -5.17
C SER A 102 37.30 7.71 -4.70
N GLY A 103 36.95 8.00 -3.44
CA GLY A 103 36.96 9.35 -2.90
C GLY A 103 35.86 10.26 -3.45
N GLU A 104 34.81 9.70 -4.06
CA GLU A 104 33.72 10.47 -4.64
C GLU A 104 32.94 11.24 -3.55
N PRO A 105 32.54 12.51 -3.81
CA PRO A 105 31.65 13.24 -2.92
C PRO A 105 30.31 12.52 -2.74
N VAL A 106 29.85 12.40 -1.51
CA VAL A 106 28.66 11.60 -1.21
C VAL A 106 27.37 12.21 -1.73
N SER A 107 27.30 13.52 -1.85
CA SER A 107 26.19 14.20 -2.52
C SER A 107 26.07 13.76 -3.99
N GLN A 108 27.19 13.70 -4.72
CA GLN A 108 27.20 13.27 -6.12
C GLN A 108 26.82 11.80 -6.27
N PHE A 109 27.34 10.93 -5.39
CA PHE A 109 26.99 9.51 -5.38
C PHE A 109 25.49 9.29 -5.15
N ILE A 110 24.93 9.90 -4.09
CA ILE A 110 23.51 9.72 -3.73
C ILE A 110 22.60 10.30 -4.81
N GLU A 111 22.96 11.44 -5.40
CA GLU A 111 22.22 12.04 -6.52
C GLU A 111 22.16 11.08 -7.72
N ARG A 112 23.31 10.56 -8.14
CA ARG A 112 23.40 9.61 -9.27
C ARG A 112 22.62 8.33 -8.99
N GLU A 113 22.76 7.78 -7.80
CA GLU A 113 22.09 6.55 -7.40
C GLU A 113 20.57 6.75 -7.31
N TYR A 114 20.10 7.89 -6.80
CA TYR A 114 18.69 8.26 -6.83
C TYR A 114 18.17 8.39 -8.25
N LEU A 115 18.86 9.11 -9.15
CA LEU A 115 18.40 9.30 -10.53
C LEU A 115 18.29 7.95 -11.26
N ARG A 116 19.31 7.09 -11.09
CA ARG A 116 19.31 5.73 -11.65
C ARG A 116 18.15 4.89 -11.12
N PHE A 117 17.92 4.90 -9.81
CA PHE A 117 16.84 4.13 -9.22
C PHE A 117 15.47 4.70 -9.60
N SER A 118 15.33 6.03 -9.58
CA SER A 118 14.08 6.73 -9.87
C SER A 118 13.62 6.51 -11.31
N SER A 119 14.52 6.50 -12.29
CA SER A 119 14.16 6.21 -13.69
C SER A 119 13.64 4.78 -13.84
N GLN A 120 14.38 3.80 -13.31
CA GLN A 120 13.96 2.39 -13.32
C GLN A 120 12.65 2.17 -12.56
N TYR A 121 12.48 2.85 -11.44
CA TYR A 121 11.27 2.78 -10.63
C TYR A 121 10.07 3.38 -11.37
N TYR A 122 10.26 4.54 -12.02
CA TYR A 122 9.24 5.18 -12.83
C TYR A 122 8.80 4.29 -13.99
N GLU A 123 9.75 3.70 -14.74
CA GLU A 123 9.44 2.77 -15.84
C GLU A 123 8.65 1.55 -15.36
N LYS A 124 9.08 0.91 -14.27
CA LYS A 124 8.36 -0.23 -13.68
C LYS A 124 6.94 0.15 -13.24
N ARG A 125 6.77 1.34 -12.63
CA ARG A 125 5.46 1.84 -12.20
C ARG A 125 4.58 2.18 -13.38
N MET A 126 5.12 2.80 -14.42
CA MET A 126 4.39 3.12 -15.63
C MET A 126 3.89 1.84 -16.31
N GLN A 127 4.74 0.81 -16.41
CA GLN A 127 4.32 -0.51 -16.91
C GLN A 127 3.23 -1.14 -16.04
N ALA A 128 3.29 -1.00 -14.72
CA ALA A 128 2.25 -1.50 -13.83
C ALA A 128 0.91 -0.76 -14.01
N ILE A 129 0.96 0.57 -14.20
CA ILE A 129 -0.21 1.40 -14.50
C ILE A 129 -0.81 1.00 -15.85
N GLU A 130 0.02 0.76 -16.86
CA GLU A 130 -0.46 0.34 -18.19
C GLU A 130 -1.13 -1.04 -18.15
N ARG A 131 -0.57 -1.98 -17.38
CA ARG A 131 -1.21 -3.29 -17.12
C ARG A 131 -2.55 -3.12 -16.40
N LEU A 132 -2.61 -2.24 -15.40
CA LEU A 132 -3.86 -1.95 -14.68
C LEU A 132 -4.90 -1.33 -15.60
N LYS A 133 -4.48 -0.39 -16.46
CA LYS A 133 -5.33 0.24 -17.48
C LYS A 133 -5.89 -0.79 -18.45
N SER A 134 -5.05 -1.65 -19.00
CA SER A 134 -5.48 -2.74 -19.89
C SER A 134 -6.52 -3.67 -19.22
N LEU A 135 -6.31 -4.04 -17.95
CA LEU A 135 -7.29 -4.82 -17.19
C LEU A 135 -8.61 -4.06 -16.97
N SER A 136 -8.54 -2.76 -16.68
CA SER A 136 -9.71 -1.90 -16.53
C SER A 136 -10.48 -1.74 -17.85
N ASP A 137 -9.77 -1.53 -18.95
CA ASP A 137 -10.36 -1.40 -20.29
C ASP A 137 -11.04 -2.70 -20.72
N THR A 138 -10.52 -3.85 -20.28
CA THR A 138 -11.15 -5.17 -20.50
C THR A 138 -12.38 -5.39 -19.61
N TYR A 139 -12.41 -4.81 -18.41
CA TYR A 139 -13.52 -4.94 -17.47
C TYR A 139 -14.82 -4.29 -17.97
N LEU A 140 -14.72 -3.14 -18.65
CA LEU A 140 -15.90 -2.40 -19.15
C LEU A 140 -16.73 -3.20 -20.17
N PRO A 141 -16.16 -3.76 -21.25
CA PRO A 141 -16.87 -4.60 -22.21
C PRO A 141 -17.46 -5.86 -21.57
N ILE A 142 -16.72 -6.57 -20.72
CA ILE A 142 -17.22 -7.78 -20.04
C ILE A 142 -18.45 -7.47 -19.20
N LYS A 143 -18.44 -6.35 -18.48
CA LYS A 143 -19.59 -5.86 -17.72
C LYS A 143 -20.77 -5.51 -18.64
N SER A 144 -20.53 -4.92 -19.80
CA SER A 144 -21.60 -4.57 -20.75
C SER A 144 -22.25 -5.82 -21.36
N VAL A 145 -21.44 -6.78 -21.83
CA VAL A 145 -21.91 -8.07 -22.36
C VAL A 145 -22.70 -8.84 -21.30
N THR A 146 -22.22 -8.80 -20.06
CA THR A 146 -22.92 -9.37 -18.90
C THR A 146 -24.34 -8.81 -18.74
N ILE A 147 -24.50 -7.48 -18.77
CA ILE A 147 -25.82 -6.85 -18.61
C ILE A 147 -26.73 -7.25 -19.77
N PHE A 148 -26.19 -7.26 -21.00
CA PHE A 148 -26.93 -7.67 -22.18
C PHE A 148 -27.41 -9.13 -22.11
N LEU A 149 -26.54 -10.06 -21.68
CA LEU A 149 -26.90 -11.47 -21.49
C LEU A 149 -27.98 -11.63 -20.40
N CYS A 150 -27.85 -10.90 -19.29
CA CYS A 150 -28.84 -10.92 -18.22
C CYS A 150 -30.22 -10.47 -18.72
N VAL A 151 -30.29 -9.36 -19.48
CA VAL A 151 -31.54 -8.87 -20.07
C VAL A 151 -32.12 -9.87 -21.09
N THR A 152 -31.28 -10.46 -21.93
CA THR A 152 -31.72 -11.44 -22.95
C THR A 152 -32.33 -12.68 -22.30
N ILE A 153 -31.74 -13.18 -21.22
CA ILE A 153 -32.26 -14.34 -20.49
C ILE A 153 -33.56 -14.01 -19.77
N LEU A 154 -33.66 -12.82 -19.17
CA LEU A 154 -34.91 -12.35 -18.56
C LEU A 154 -36.04 -12.27 -19.59
N LEU A 155 -35.76 -11.78 -20.80
CA LEU A 155 -36.74 -11.74 -21.89
C LEU A 155 -37.09 -13.15 -22.41
N SER A 156 -36.09 -14.03 -22.55
CA SER A 156 -36.29 -15.42 -23.00
C SER A 156 -37.15 -16.23 -22.03
N SER A 157 -37.07 -15.91 -20.73
CA SER A 157 -37.89 -16.53 -19.68
C SER A 157 -39.40 -16.31 -19.86
N ILE A 158 -39.83 -15.34 -20.68
CA ILE A 158 -41.25 -15.08 -20.96
C ILE A 158 -41.82 -16.10 -21.95
N PHE A 159 -41.00 -16.64 -22.86
CA PHE A 159 -41.44 -17.48 -23.98
C PHE A 159 -41.32 -19.00 -23.72
N PHE A 160 -40.51 -19.40 -22.75
CA PHE A 160 -40.18 -20.80 -22.48
C PHE A 160 -40.74 -21.28 -21.12
N SER A 161 -40.72 -22.60 -20.89
CA SER A 161 -41.23 -23.18 -19.65
C SER A 161 -40.52 -22.60 -18.42
N PRO A 162 -41.27 -22.18 -17.37
CA PRO A 162 -40.69 -21.47 -16.22
C PRO A 162 -39.58 -22.24 -15.50
N GLU A 163 -39.71 -23.56 -15.39
CA GLU A 163 -38.79 -24.40 -14.60
C GLU A 163 -37.39 -24.47 -15.20
N THR A 164 -37.28 -24.60 -16.53
CA THR A 164 -35.97 -24.67 -17.21
C THR A 164 -35.30 -23.30 -17.29
N MET A 165 -36.09 -22.25 -17.46
CA MET A 165 -35.58 -20.88 -17.57
C MET A 165 -35.09 -20.31 -16.24
N ILE A 166 -35.76 -20.63 -15.11
CA ILE A 166 -35.28 -20.23 -13.78
C ILE A 166 -33.91 -20.86 -13.49
N MET A 167 -33.71 -22.13 -13.83
CA MET A 167 -32.42 -22.80 -13.64
C MET A 167 -31.30 -22.16 -14.47
N LEU A 168 -31.56 -21.87 -15.76
CA LEU A 168 -30.62 -21.20 -16.64
C LEU A 168 -30.30 -19.76 -16.19
N ALA A 169 -31.31 -19.02 -15.73
CA ALA A 169 -31.14 -17.67 -15.20
C ALA A 169 -30.25 -17.66 -13.95
N ILE A 170 -30.44 -18.61 -13.02
CA ILE A 170 -29.60 -18.68 -11.83
C ILE A 170 -28.16 -19.09 -12.19
N LEU A 171 -27.99 -20.09 -13.07
CA LEU A 171 -26.66 -20.53 -13.52
C LEU A 171 -25.87 -19.39 -14.19
N THR A 172 -26.53 -18.62 -15.04
CA THR A 172 -25.90 -17.50 -15.74
C THR A 172 -25.56 -16.35 -14.81
N VAL A 173 -26.45 -15.97 -13.87
CA VAL A 173 -26.17 -14.93 -12.86
C VAL A 173 -25.01 -15.33 -11.96
N VAL A 174 -24.95 -16.59 -11.51
CA VAL A 174 -23.84 -17.10 -10.69
C VAL A 174 -22.54 -17.15 -11.49
N GLY A 175 -22.58 -17.65 -12.73
CA GLY A 175 -21.40 -17.71 -13.61
C GLY A 175 -20.82 -16.33 -13.92
N ILE A 176 -21.69 -15.38 -14.26
CA ILE A 176 -21.33 -13.97 -14.47
C ILE A 176 -20.75 -13.34 -13.20
N SER A 177 -21.38 -13.57 -12.05
CA SER A 177 -20.91 -13.01 -10.78
C SER A 177 -19.53 -13.55 -10.42
N ALA A 178 -19.28 -14.84 -10.68
CA ALA A 178 -17.98 -15.47 -10.48
C ALA A 178 -16.90 -14.90 -11.42
N THR A 179 -17.20 -14.67 -12.71
CA THR A 179 -16.23 -14.08 -13.65
C THR A 179 -15.91 -12.63 -13.32
N LEU A 180 -16.90 -11.83 -12.94
CA LEU A 180 -16.67 -10.45 -12.49
C LEU A 180 -15.89 -10.40 -11.17
N PHE A 181 -16.15 -11.33 -10.25
CA PHE A 181 -15.41 -11.44 -8.98
C PHE A 181 -13.95 -11.80 -9.22
N THR A 182 -13.66 -12.81 -10.05
CA THR A 182 -12.27 -13.20 -10.36
C THR A 182 -11.51 -12.08 -11.06
N LEU A 183 -12.14 -11.39 -12.02
CA LEU A 183 -11.53 -10.25 -12.69
C LEU A 183 -11.27 -9.08 -11.72
N SER A 184 -12.22 -8.77 -10.85
CA SER A 184 -12.06 -7.74 -9.81
C SER A 184 -10.94 -8.10 -8.81
N TRP A 185 -10.83 -9.37 -8.46
CA TRP A 185 -9.76 -9.89 -7.61
C TRP A 185 -8.38 -9.78 -8.28
N LEU A 186 -8.30 -10.08 -9.58
CA LEU A 186 -7.08 -9.89 -10.36
C LEU A 186 -6.65 -8.42 -10.42
N ILE A 187 -7.60 -7.51 -10.66
CA ILE A 187 -7.35 -6.06 -10.62
C ILE A 187 -6.87 -5.65 -9.23
N TYR A 188 -7.51 -6.10 -8.16
CA TYR A 188 -7.09 -5.80 -6.78
C TYR A 188 -5.66 -6.28 -6.50
N LYS A 189 -5.30 -7.49 -6.94
CA LYS A 189 -3.96 -8.04 -6.76
C LYS A 189 -2.92 -7.28 -7.61
N ALA A 190 -3.27 -6.89 -8.83
CA ALA A 190 -2.41 -6.09 -9.70
C ALA A 190 -2.22 -4.65 -9.19
N ALA A 191 -3.23 -4.09 -8.50
CA ALA A 191 -3.23 -2.74 -7.95
C ALA A 191 -2.63 -2.62 -6.54
N LYS A 192 -2.02 -3.68 -5.99
CA LYS A 192 -1.54 -3.66 -4.60
C LYS A 192 -0.54 -2.50 -4.40
N PRO A 193 -0.86 -1.51 -3.55
CA PRO A 193 0.03 -0.37 -3.33
C PRO A 193 1.27 -0.79 -2.56
N ASP A 194 2.34 -0.01 -2.70
CA ASP A 194 3.57 -0.25 -1.94
C ASP A 194 3.33 -0.06 -0.45
N SER A 195 3.84 -1.00 0.33
CA SER A 195 3.54 -1.18 1.75
C SER A 195 4.08 -0.09 2.68
N VAL A 196 4.81 0.91 2.19
CA VAL A 196 5.49 1.89 3.06
C VAL A 196 4.52 2.76 3.86
N LEU A 197 3.28 2.90 3.41
CA LEU A 197 2.26 3.72 4.08
C LEU A 197 1.16 2.90 4.76
N ILE A 198 1.20 1.57 4.66
CA ILE A 198 0.22 0.71 5.33
C ILE A 198 0.82 0.29 6.67
N ASP A 199 0.53 1.08 7.69
CA ASP A 199 0.76 0.65 9.07
C ASP A 199 -0.07 -0.62 9.33
N GLU A 200 0.61 -1.78 9.44
CA GLU A 200 0.02 -3.06 9.79
C GLU A 200 -0.74 -3.00 11.14
N GLY A 201 -0.49 -1.96 11.94
CA GLY A 201 -1.12 -1.70 13.24
C GLY A 201 -2.47 -0.98 13.23
N ASN A 202 -2.99 -0.49 12.09
CA ASN A 202 -4.21 0.32 12.12
C ASN A 202 -5.46 -0.52 12.44
N PRO A 203 -6.10 -0.35 13.63
CA PRO A 203 -7.20 -1.22 14.08
C PRO A 203 -8.45 -1.10 13.21
N LYS A 204 -8.61 0.02 12.49
CA LYS A 204 -9.76 0.24 11.60
C LYS A 204 -9.69 -0.61 10.34
N LEU A 205 -8.48 -0.80 9.80
CA LEU A 205 -8.25 -1.63 8.62
C LEU A 205 -8.46 -3.11 8.93
N SER A 206 -8.01 -3.56 10.11
CA SER A 206 -8.18 -4.93 10.58
C SER A 206 -9.63 -5.26 10.97
N SER A 207 -10.38 -4.29 11.48
CA SER A 207 -11.83 -4.44 11.74
C SER A 207 -12.61 -4.59 10.43
N MET A 208 -12.32 -3.75 9.42
CA MET A 208 -13.01 -3.84 8.13
C MET A 208 -12.69 -5.13 7.38
N ARG A 209 -11.43 -5.60 7.47
CA ARG A 209 -11.00 -6.90 6.93
C ARG A 209 -11.69 -8.07 7.63
N ARG A 210 -11.89 -8.01 8.96
CA ARG A 210 -12.67 -9.01 9.71
C ARG A 210 -14.13 -9.04 9.29
N VAL A 211 -14.77 -7.87 9.16
CA VAL A 211 -16.17 -7.78 8.68
C VAL A 211 -16.31 -8.35 7.26
N MET A 212 -15.34 -8.07 6.38
CA MET A 212 -15.31 -8.64 5.03
C MET A 212 -15.14 -10.17 5.04
N LEU A 213 -14.22 -10.68 5.85
CA LEU A 213 -14.01 -12.13 5.98
C LEU A 213 -15.24 -12.84 6.54
N LEU A 214 -15.90 -12.27 7.56
CA LEU A 214 -17.11 -12.83 8.15
C LEU A 214 -18.28 -12.85 7.15
N ALA A 215 -18.42 -11.82 6.32
CA ALA A 215 -19.47 -11.80 5.31
C ALA A 215 -19.21 -12.79 4.16
N VAL A 216 -17.96 -12.94 3.74
CA VAL A 216 -17.57 -13.95 2.72
C VAL A 216 -17.77 -15.36 3.26
N SER A 217 -17.41 -15.62 4.51
CA SER A 217 -17.67 -16.93 5.13
C SER A 217 -19.16 -17.19 5.29
N ALA A 218 -19.94 -16.20 5.72
CA ALA A 218 -21.40 -16.32 5.83
C ALA A 218 -22.04 -16.60 4.47
N SER A 219 -21.68 -15.85 3.41
CA SER A 219 -22.20 -16.09 2.07
C SER A 219 -21.80 -17.46 1.51
N GLY A 220 -20.57 -17.91 1.78
CA GLY A 220 -20.08 -19.22 1.35
C GLY A 220 -20.85 -20.37 2.03
N THR A 221 -21.13 -20.23 3.33
CA THR A 221 -21.92 -21.24 4.07
C THR A 221 -23.36 -21.33 3.56
N VAL A 222 -24.00 -20.21 3.28
CA VAL A 222 -25.38 -20.16 2.76
C VAL A 222 -25.46 -20.75 1.35
N LEU A 223 -24.45 -20.50 0.51
CA LEU A 223 -24.40 -21.02 -0.86
C LEU A 223 -24.18 -22.54 -0.92
N VAL A 224 -23.44 -23.13 0.03
CA VAL A 224 -23.12 -24.58 0.05
C VAL A 224 -24.13 -25.39 0.87
N ALA A 225 -24.57 -24.88 2.03
CA ALA A 225 -25.38 -25.66 2.96
C ALA A 225 -26.85 -25.79 2.54
N ILE A 226 -27.44 -24.73 1.97
CA ILE A 226 -28.87 -24.72 1.62
C ILE A 226 -29.21 -25.69 0.47
N PRO A 227 -28.47 -25.73 -0.65
CA PRO A 227 -28.77 -26.68 -1.72
C PRO A 227 -28.52 -28.15 -1.36
N LEU A 228 -27.83 -28.45 -0.25
CA LEU A 228 -27.64 -29.82 0.24
C LEU A 228 -28.87 -30.32 1.04
N ILE A 229 -29.73 -29.41 1.52
CA ILE A 229 -30.82 -29.72 2.46
C ILE A 229 -32.21 -29.57 1.82
N THR A 230 -32.38 -28.66 0.84
CA THR A 230 -33.70 -28.35 0.23
C THR A 230 -33.85 -28.86 -1.21
N PRO A 231 -35.06 -29.25 -1.65
CA PRO A 231 -35.33 -29.61 -3.04
C PRO A 231 -35.14 -28.41 -3.99
N PHE A 232 -34.90 -28.69 -5.29
CA PHE A 232 -34.53 -27.72 -6.35
C PHE A 232 -35.42 -26.47 -6.47
N LYS A 233 -36.65 -26.48 -5.92
CA LYS A 233 -37.63 -25.39 -6.02
C LYS A 233 -37.24 -24.13 -5.21
N ASP A 234 -36.41 -24.28 -4.18
CA ASP A 234 -36.02 -23.18 -3.27
C ASP A 234 -34.66 -22.53 -3.61
N TYR A 235 -34.02 -22.93 -4.71
CA TYR A 235 -32.67 -22.47 -5.09
C TYR A 235 -32.60 -20.95 -5.39
N PHE A 236 -33.72 -20.32 -5.74
CA PHE A 236 -33.78 -18.87 -5.90
C PHE A 236 -33.63 -18.13 -4.56
N TYR A 237 -34.27 -18.64 -3.50
CA TYR A 237 -34.20 -18.07 -2.15
C TYR A 237 -32.81 -18.26 -1.54
N SER A 238 -32.16 -19.39 -1.79
CA SER A 238 -30.79 -19.65 -1.31
C SER A 238 -29.77 -18.67 -1.90
N VAL A 239 -29.85 -18.39 -3.20
CA VAL A 239 -28.95 -17.46 -3.89
C VAL A 239 -29.19 -16.03 -3.43
N THR A 240 -30.46 -15.64 -3.25
CA THR A 240 -30.83 -14.30 -2.77
C THR A 240 -30.34 -14.08 -1.33
N LEU A 241 -30.50 -15.08 -0.47
CA LEU A 241 -30.03 -15.03 0.91
C LEU A 241 -28.50 -15.01 0.99
N ALA A 242 -27.80 -15.75 0.12
CA ALA A 242 -26.33 -15.73 0.04
C ALA A 242 -25.78 -14.39 -0.46
N GLY A 243 -26.52 -13.71 -1.34
CA GLY A 243 -26.16 -12.41 -1.89
C GLY A 243 -26.32 -11.23 -0.92
N ALA A 244 -27.26 -11.32 0.03
CA ALA A 244 -27.57 -10.20 0.94
C ALA A 244 -26.39 -9.74 1.81
N PRO A 245 -25.61 -10.64 2.47
CA PRO A 245 -24.41 -10.25 3.22
C PRO A 245 -23.33 -9.61 2.34
N LEU A 246 -23.16 -10.11 1.11
CA LEU A 246 -22.18 -9.58 0.15
C LEU A 246 -22.54 -8.17 -0.31
N LEU A 247 -23.82 -7.92 -0.58
CA LEU A 247 -24.31 -6.58 -0.92
C LEU A 247 -24.07 -5.58 0.21
N LEU A 248 -24.34 -5.98 1.46
CA LEU A 248 -24.14 -5.13 2.63
C LEU A 248 -22.67 -4.75 2.80
N VAL A 249 -21.75 -5.72 2.69
CA VAL A 249 -20.31 -5.44 2.75
C VAL A 249 -19.82 -4.62 1.56
N GLY A 250 -20.32 -4.89 0.35
CA GLY A 250 -20.01 -4.09 -0.83
C GLY A 250 -20.43 -2.62 -0.67
N TYR A 251 -21.62 -2.37 -0.09
CA TYR A 251 -22.11 -1.03 0.18
C TYR A 251 -21.27 -0.30 1.23
N LEU A 252 -20.98 -0.94 2.36
CA LEU A 252 -20.10 -0.38 3.41
C LEU A 252 -18.70 -0.07 2.86
N GLY A 253 -18.15 -0.99 2.06
CA GLY A 253 -16.86 -0.81 1.38
C GLY A 253 -16.87 0.41 0.46
N ARG A 254 -17.91 0.56 -0.37
CA ARG A 254 -18.05 1.71 -1.29
C ARG A 254 -18.11 3.04 -0.54
N ARG A 255 -18.81 3.09 0.60
CA ARG A 255 -18.87 4.29 1.45
C ARG A 255 -17.50 4.63 2.03
N HIS A 256 -16.77 3.61 2.50
CA HIS A 256 -15.42 3.80 3.03
C HIS A 256 -14.45 4.32 1.96
N ILE A 257 -14.39 3.66 0.80
CA ILE A 257 -13.51 4.04 -0.32
C ILE A 257 -13.82 5.47 -0.78
N ARG A 258 -15.10 5.86 -0.86
CA ARG A 258 -15.47 7.22 -1.24
C ARG A 258 -14.94 8.27 -0.26
N ASN A 259 -14.97 7.98 1.03
CA ASN A 259 -14.42 8.88 2.04
C ASN A 259 -12.89 8.96 1.95
N VAL A 260 -12.22 7.83 1.73
CA VAL A 260 -10.75 7.79 1.53
C VAL A 260 -10.37 8.60 0.29
N LYS A 261 -11.07 8.41 -0.84
CA LYS A 261 -10.81 9.15 -2.07
C LYS A 261 -10.92 10.67 -1.90
N LYS A 262 -11.95 11.13 -1.16
CA LYS A 262 -12.09 12.56 -0.82
C LYS A 262 -10.90 13.07 0.00
N CYS A 263 -10.37 12.27 0.93
CA CYS A 263 -9.17 12.63 1.66
C CYS A 263 -7.94 12.71 0.75
N GLU A 264 -7.75 11.72 -0.14
CA GLU A 264 -6.63 11.67 -1.08
C GLU A 264 -6.63 12.87 -2.05
N GLU A 265 -7.80 13.29 -2.54
CA GLU A 265 -7.95 14.47 -3.41
C GLU A 265 -7.50 15.77 -2.72
N GLN A 266 -7.73 15.90 -1.41
CA GLN A 266 -7.42 17.11 -0.63
C GLN A 266 -6.00 17.09 -0.03
N TYR A 267 -5.36 15.92 0.03
CA TYR A 267 -4.07 15.73 0.69
C TYR A 267 -2.90 16.49 0.03
N PRO A 268 -2.76 16.54 -1.32
CA PRO A 268 -1.70 17.31 -1.97
C PRO A 268 -1.78 18.82 -1.70
N ALA A 269 -2.99 19.37 -1.66
CA ALA A 269 -3.21 20.79 -1.37
C ALA A 269 -2.74 21.13 0.06
N PHE A 270 -3.09 20.28 1.02
CA PHE A 270 -2.62 20.38 2.40
C PHE A 270 -1.09 20.27 2.51
N LEU A 271 -0.48 19.26 1.86
CA LEU A 271 0.98 19.09 1.87
C LEU A 271 1.70 20.28 1.24
N ARG A 272 1.18 20.82 0.14
CA ARG A 272 1.73 22.01 -0.51
C ARG A 272 1.65 23.22 0.41
N HIS A 273 0.52 23.42 1.09
CA HIS A 273 0.32 24.51 2.04
C HIS A 273 1.30 24.43 3.24
N ILE A 274 1.50 23.24 3.82
CA ILE A 274 2.49 23.07 4.89
C ILE A 274 3.91 23.25 4.34
N GLY A 275 4.23 22.61 3.22
CA GLY A 275 5.57 22.64 2.62
C GLY A 275 6.02 24.04 2.26
N SER A 276 5.15 24.85 1.64
CA SER A 276 5.47 26.24 1.26
C SER A 276 5.70 27.14 2.48
N ASN A 277 4.91 26.97 3.54
CA ASN A 277 5.02 27.80 4.74
C ASN A 277 6.18 27.38 5.63
N CYS A 278 6.49 26.08 5.72
CA CYS A 278 7.67 25.58 6.43
C CYS A 278 8.98 25.94 5.72
N ALA A 279 8.96 26.11 4.39
CA ALA A 279 10.13 26.57 3.62
C ALA A 279 10.53 28.02 3.96
N VAL A 280 9.63 28.81 4.55
CA VAL A 280 9.87 30.19 5.00
C VAL A 280 10.25 30.23 6.50
N GLU A 281 10.70 29.10 7.06
CA GLU A 281 11.11 28.95 8.48
C GLU A 281 10.01 29.32 9.51
N ILE A 282 8.75 29.35 9.09
CA ILE A 282 7.62 29.61 10.00
C ILE A 282 7.44 28.38 10.92
N PRO A 283 7.29 28.57 12.25
CA PRO A 283 7.05 27.47 13.18
C PRO A 283 5.82 26.64 12.79
N ILE A 284 5.95 25.31 12.83
CA ILE A 284 4.90 24.34 12.43
C ILE A 284 3.55 24.61 13.12
N LEU A 285 3.57 25.06 14.38
CA LEU A 285 2.35 25.44 15.13
C LEU A 285 1.58 26.59 14.47
N THR A 286 2.28 27.62 14.00
CA THR A 286 1.69 28.78 13.33
C THR A 286 1.15 28.38 11.95
N VAL A 287 1.89 27.53 11.23
CA VAL A 287 1.45 26.97 9.94
C VAL A 287 0.19 26.13 10.09
N LEU A 288 0.12 25.29 11.14
CA LEU A 288 -1.06 24.47 11.42
C LEU A 288 -2.26 25.29 11.88
N LYS A 289 -2.04 26.41 12.58
CA LYS A 289 -3.11 27.36 12.92
C LYS A 289 -3.73 27.94 11.65
N SER A 290 -2.89 28.43 10.73
CA SER A 290 -3.34 28.91 9.41
C SER A 290 -4.01 27.80 8.58
N ALA A 291 -3.49 26.57 8.67
CA ALA A 291 -4.13 25.41 8.02
C ALA A 291 -5.49 25.04 8.64
N CYS A 292 -5.78 25.42 9.89
CA CYS A 292 -7.11 25.23 10.49
C CYS A 292 -8.13 26.27 10.01
N GLU A 293 -7.66 27.42 9.52
CA GLU A 293 -8.48 28.50 8.95
C GLU A 293 -8.76 28.24 7.46
N THR A 294 -7.92 27.46 6.79
CA THR A 294 -8.11 27.03 5.40
C THR A 294 -9.02 25.80 5.32
N ASP A 295 -9.99 25.80 4.41
CA ASP A 295 -10.92 24.68 4.25
C ASP A 295 -10.35 23.53 3.40
N PHE A 296 -9.85 22.50 4.08
CA PHE A 296 -9.43 21.21 3.50
C PHE A 296 -10.51 20.14 3.58
N GLY A 297 -11.79 20.53 3.68
CA GLY A 297 -12.96 19.64 3.69
C GLY A 297 -12.90 18.49 4.71
N VAL A 298 -12.75 17.25 4.23
CA VAL A 298 -12.77 16.04 5.08
C VAL A 298 -11.55 15.99 6.01
N LEU A 299 -10.46 16.66 5.61
CA LEU A 299 -9.21 16.70 6.38
C LEU A 299 -9.29 17.67 7.57
N ASN A 300 -10.22 18.64 7.58
CA ASN A 300 -10.34 19.66 8.63
C ASN A 300 -10.42 19.05 10.04
N LYS A 301 -11.15 17.94 10.21
CA LYS A 301 -11.27 17.27 11.53
C LYS A 301 -9.96 16.62 11.98
N ALA A 302 -9.11 16.19 11.05
CA ALA A 302 -7.79 15.63 11.34
C ALA A 302 -6.79 16.75 11.64
N VAL A 303 -6.77 17.81 10.82
CA VAL A 303 -5.89 18.98 11.01
C VAL A 303 -6.17 19.66 12.35
N LYS A 304 -7.44 19.90 12.71
CA LYS A 304 -7.81 20.48 14.01
C LYS A 304 -7.37 19.61 15.19
N ARG A 305 -7.43 18.28 15.05
CA ARG A 305 -6.94 17.34 16.09
C ARG A 305 -5.43 17.39 16.21
N LEU A 306 -4.71 17.41 15.10
CA LEU A 306 -3.26 17.53 15.07
C LEU A 306 -2.80 18.85 15.71
N TYR A 307 -3.46 19.96 15.34
CA TYR A 307 -3.20 21.28 15.93
C TYR A 307 -3.44 21.29 17.44
N ALA A 308 -4.59 20.78 17.90
CA ALA A 308 -4.90 20.70 19.33
C ALA A 308 -3.87 19.87 20.12
N LYS A 309 -3.41 18.75 19.55
CA LYS A 309 -2.39 17.90 20.17
C LYS A 309 -1.03 18.61 20.28
N LEU A 310 -0.60 19.27 19.22
CA LEU A 310 0.65 20.03 19.23
C LEU A 310 0.58 21.26 20.13
N LEU A 311 -0.60 21.87 20.27
CA LEU A 311 -0.84 22.95 21.23
C LEU A 311 -0.73 22.46 22.69
N MET A 312 -1.12 21.21 22.96
CA MET A 312 -0.91 20.51 24.23
C MET A 312 0.56 20.07 24.47
N ARG A 313 1.50 20.50 23.62
CA ARG A 313 2.94 20.15 23.70
C ARG A 313 3.23 18.64 23.66
N LEU A 314 2.34 17.85 23.05
CA LEU A 314 2.66 16.46 22.73
C LEU A 314 3.85 16.43 21.76
N GLU A 315 4.75 15.47 21.95
CA GLU A 315 5.86 15.25 21.03
C GLU A 315 5.31 15.11 19.60
N PRO A 316 5.88 15.83 18.60
CA PRO A 316 5.39 15.77 17.24
C PRO A 316 5.30 14.34 16.71
N GLU A 317 6.30 13.51 17.01
CA GLU A 317 6.31 12.10 16.62
C GLU A 317 5.14 11.29 17.19
N ILE A 318 4.51 11.70 18.29
CA ILE A 318 3.33 11.01 18.85
C ILE A 318 2.04 11.68 18.34
N ALA A 319 2.06 12.99 18.16
CA ALA A 319 0.92 13.78 17.70
C ALA A 319 0.49 13.42 16.27
N TRP A 320 1.43 13.08 15.38
CA TRP A 320 1.16 12.72 13.99
C TRP A 320 0.60 11.30 13.81
N TRP A 321 0.86 10.38 14.74
CA TRP A 321 0.51 8.96 14.59
C TRP A 321 -0.71 8.52 15.44
N SER A 322 -1.13 9.33 16.42
CA SER A 322 -2.30 9.09 17.27
C SER A 322 -3.58 9.76 16.75
#